data_AF-A0A257JID1-F1
#
_entry.id   AF-A0A257JID1-F1
#
_cell.length_a   1.000
_cell.length_b   1.000
_cell.length_c   1.000
_cell.angle_alpha   90.00
_cell.angle_beta   90.00
_cell.angle_gamma   90.00
#
_symmetry.space_group_name_H-M   'P 1'
#
loop_
_entity.id
_entity.type
_entity.pdbx_description
1 polymer ?
#
loop_
_entity_poly.entity_id
_entity_poly.type
_entity_poly.pdbx_seq_one_letter_code
_entity_poly.pdbx_strand_id
1 'polypeptide(L)' 'MSTRVTIDELRVGMFVHLDLGWWAHPFALSSFQLQSADQISTIKGLGL' A
#
# COMPACT_ATOMS: atom_id res chain seq x y z
N MET A 1 -9.61 12.96 -9.31
CA MET A 1 -8.19 13.01 -9.70
C MET A 1 -7.45 12.08 -8.76
N SER A 2 -7.07 10.88 -9.22
CA SER A 2 -6.32 9.92 -8.37
C SER A 2 -4.83 10.21 -8.53
N THR A 3 -4.23 10.83 -7.51
CA THR A 3 -2.78 11.10 -7.49
C THR A 3 -2.05 9.79 -7.19
N ARG A 4 -1.17 9.36 -8.10
CA ARG A 4 -0.28 8.21 -7.86
C ARG A 4 0.89 8.70 -7.02
N VAL A 5 1.12 8.04 -5.89
CA VAL A 5 2.29 8.28 -5.02
C VAL A 5 3.24 7.10 -5.15
N THR A 6 4.54 7.35 -5.06
CA THR A 6 5.53 6.27 -5.09
C THR A 6 5.53 5.53 -3.75
N ILE A 7 5.97 4.26 -3.73
CA ILE A 7 6.03 3.49 -2.49
C ILE A 7 6.98 4.13 -1.46
N ASP A 8 8.02 4.82 -1.96
CA ASP A 8 8.99 5.49 -1.08
C ASP A 8 8.36 6.63 -0.28
N GLU A 9 7.33 7.28 -0.83
CA GLU A 9 6.61 8.38 -0.20
C GLU A 9 5.53 7.92 0.80
N LEU A 10 5.29 6.60 0.92
CA LEU A 10 4.29 6.06 1.85
C LEU A 10 4.68 6.30 3.31
N ARG A 11 3.71 6.75 4.09
CA ARG A 11 3.86 7.01 5.52
C ARG A 11 2.69 6.44 6.31
N VAL A 12 2.96 6.10 7.57
CA VAL A 12 1.93 5.73 8.53
C VAL A 12 0.96 6.89 8.68
N GLY A 13 -0.34 6.58 8.63
CA GLY A 13 -1.44 7.52 8.61
C GLY A 13 -2.02 7.76 7.22
N MET A 14 -1.32 7.41 6.14
CA MET A 14 -1.82 7.60 4.76
C MET A 14 -2.81 6.50 4.37
N PHE A 15 -3.84 6.90 3.62
CA PHE A 15 -4.77 5.97 3.01
C PHE A 15 -4.28 5.62 1.61
N VAL A 16 -4.00 4.34 1.37
CA VAL A 16 -3.50 3.84 0.09
C VAL A 16 -4.54 2.94 -0.55
N HIS A 17 -4.58 2.97 -1.88
CA HIS A 17 -5.38 2.05 -2.68
C HIS A 17 -4.43 1.29 -3.61
N LEU A 18 -4.32 -0.01 -3.38
CA LEU A 18 -3.61 -0.94 -4.22
C LEU A 18 -4.60 -1.45 -5.28
N ASP A 19 -4.38 -1.10 -6.54
CA ASP A 19 -5.12 -1.64 -7.69
C ASP A 19 -4.59 -3.04 -8.09
N LEU A 20 -4.10 -3.79 -7.10
CA LEU A 20 -3.54 -5.11 -7.26
C LEU A 20 -4.64 -6.16 -7.05
N GLY A 21 -4.58 -7.25 -7.82
CA GLY A 21 -5.45 -8.39 -7.61
C GLY A 21 -5.21 -9.00 -6.22
N TRP A 22 -6.27 -9.54 -5.61
CA TRP A 22 -6.25 -10.11 -4.26
C TRP A 22 -5.23 -11.26 -4.03
N TRP A 23 -4.70 -11.84 -5.11
CA TRP A 23 -3.62 -12.83 -5.06
C TRP A 23 -2.20 -12.22 -4.96
N ALA A 24 -2.05 -10.94 -5.28
CA ALA A 24 -0.76 -10.28 -5.39
C ALA A 24 -0.28 -9.71 -4.06
N HIS A 25 -1.13 -9.62 -3.03
CA HIS A 25 -0.75 -9.11 -1.72
C HIS A 25 -1.45 -9.84 -0.57
N PRO A 26 -0.80 -9.96 0.61
CA PRO A 26 -1.42 -10.57 1.79
C PRO A 26 -2.45 -9.69 2.50
N PHE A 27 -2.82 -8.53 1.92
CA PHE A 27 -3.81 -7.64 2.50
C PHE A 27 -5.25 -8.07 2.17
N ALA A 28 -6.11 -8.09 3.19
CA ALA A 28 -7.53 -8.44 3.05
C ALA A 28 -8.34 -7.40 2.25
N LEU A 29 -7.84 -6.17 2.14
CA LEU A 29 -8.51 -5.04 1.48
C LEU A 29 -7.53 -4.37 0.51
N SER A 30 -7.99 -4.05 -0.70
CA SER A 30 -7.25 -3.25 -1.68
C SER A 30 -7.03 -1.82 -1.20
N SER A 31 -7.91 -1.30 -0.34
CA SER A 31 -7.80 0.04 0.24
C SER A 31 -7.69 -0.03 1.75
N PHE A 32 -6.61 0.50 2.31
CA PHE A 32 -6.40 0.54 3.74
C PHE A 32 -5.58 1.74 4.16
N GLN A 33 -5.71 2.12 5.42
CA GLN A 33 -4.81 3.08 6.04
C GLN A 33 -3.56 2.36 6.53
N LEU A 34 -2.40 2.93 6.23
CA LEU A 34 -1.14 2.47 6.79
C LEU A 34 -1.11 2.79 8.28
N GLN A 35 -1.21 1.78 9.13
CA GLN A 35 -1.15 1.91 10.59
C GLN A 35 0.27 1.64 11.12
N SER A 36 1.08 0.90 10.36
CA SER A 36 2.41 0.48 10.78
C SER A 36 3.43 0.56 9.65
N ALA A 37 4.69 0.79 9.99
CA ALA A 37 5.80 0.77 9.03
C ALA A 37 5.99 -0.61 8.38
N ASP A 38 5.57 -1.69 9.05
CA ASP A 38 5.59 -3.06 8.51
C ASP A 38 4.70 -3.22 7.27
N GLN A 39 3.54 -2.54 7.24
CA GLN A 39 2.67 -2.53 6.07
C GLN A 39 3.33 -1.81 4.90
N ILE A 40 4.08 -0.72 5.18
CA ILE A 40 4.85 0.00 4.17
C ILE A 40 5.95 -0.91 3.61
N SER A 41 6.70 -1.60 4.48
CA SER A 41 7.73 -2.57 4.08
C SER A 41 7.16 -3.71 3.24
N THR A 42 5.98 -4.20 3.61
CA THR A 42 5.27 -5.23 2.83
C THR A 42 4.93 -4.73 1.43
N ILE A 43 4.39 -3.50 1.30
CA ILE A 43 4.11 -2.89 -0.01
C ILE A 43 5.41 -2.64 -0.79
N LYS A 44 6.49 -2.17 -0.13
CA LYS A 44 7.82 -2.02 -0.74
C LYS A 44 8.36 -3.35 -1.28
N GLY A 45 8.07 -4.45 -0.58
CA GLY A 45 8.41 -5.80 -1.02
C GLY A 45 7.60 -6.31 -2.22
N LEU A 46 6.47 -5.67 -2.57
CA LEU A 46 5.68 -6.03 -3.75
C LEU A 46 6.32 -5.54 -5.06
N GLY A 47 7.29 -4.61 -5.01
CA GLY A 47 8.05 -4.16 -6.18
C GLY A 47 7.24 -3.30 -7.18
N LEU A 48 6.25 -2.55 -6.69
CA LEU A 48 5.49 -1.56 -7.47
C LEU A 48 6.28 -0.28 -7.81
#